data_AF-A0A091VIY6-F1
#
_entry.id   AF-A0A091VIY6-F1
#
_cell.length_a   1.000
_cell.length_b   1.000
_cell.length_c   1.000
_cell.angle_alpha   90.00
_cell.angle_beta   90.00
_cell.angle_gamma   90.00
#
_symmetry.space_group_name_H-M   'P 1'
#
loop_
_entity.id
_entity.type
_entity.pdbx_description
1 polymer ?
#
loop_
_entity_poly.entity_id
_entity_poly.type
_entity_poly.pdbx_seq_one_letter_code
_entity_poly.pdbx_strand_id
1 'polypeptide(L)' 'GCTAGGLSFNSKTFTKMLQSCPCLCDRHKVILEAEERYKKEL' A
#
# COMPACT_ATOMS: atom_id res chain seq x y z
N GLY A 1 -3.84 3.83 4.67
CA GLY A 1 -3.20 5.10 5.03
C GLY A 1 -4.19 6.25 5.11
N CYS A 2 -5.25 6.27 4.30
CA CYS A 2 -6.21 7.40 4.25
C CYS A 2 -7.54 7.12 4.97
N THR A 3 -8.00 5.87 4.96
CA THR A 3 -9.21 5.40 5.70
C THR A 3 -8.86 4.33 6.74
N ALA A 4 -7.58 4.15 7.03
CA ALA A 4 -7.04 3.09 7.89
C ALA A 4 -7.20 3.39 9.39
N GLY A 5 -8.33 3.95 9.80
CA GLY A 5 -8.63 4.19 11.21
C GLY A 5 -8.87 2.87 11.94
N GLY A 6 -7.91 2.43 12.77
CA GLY A 6 -8.12 1.37 13.76
C GLY A 6 -7.82 -0.08 13.33
N LEU A 7 -7.32 -0.31 12.12
CA LEU A 7 -6.94 -1.66 11.68
C LEU A 7 -5.47 -1.95 11.99
N SER A 8 -5.19 -3.14 12.56
CA SER A 8 -3.83 -3.64 12.76
C SER A 8 -3.24 -4.08 11.41
N PHE A 9 -2.22 -3.34 10.95
CA PHE A 9 -1.50 -3.68 9.73
C PHE A 9 -0.12 -4.23 10.06
N ASN A 10 0.30 -5.22 9.28
CA ASN A 10 1.65 -5.76 9.28
C ASN A 10 2.20 -5.71 7.86
N SER A 11 3.48 -6.01 7.67
CA SER A 11 4.13 -5.92 6.36
C SER A 11 3.44 -6.77 5.28
N LYS A 12 2.78 -7.88 5.65
CA LYS A 12 2.03 -8.72 4.71
C LYS A 12 0.68 -8.12 4.30
N THR A 13 0.05 -7.34 5.17
CA THR A 13 -1.25 -6.68 4.90
C THR A 13 -1.12 -5.25 4.40
N PHE A 14 0.09 -4.67 4.44
CA PHE A 14 0.38 -3.31 3.98
C PHE A 14 0.01 -3.08 2.52
N THR A 15 0.39 -3.97 1.60
CA THR A 15 0.04 -3.82 0.17
C THR A 15 -1.48 -3.82 -0.06
N LYS A 16 -2.21 -4.72 0.62
CA LYS A 16 -3.68 -4.79 0.53
C LYS A 16 -4.35 -3.53 1.10
N MET A 17 -3.74 -2.93 2.12
CA MET A 17 -4.20 -1.68 2.74
C MET A 17 -3.99 -0.45 1.85
N LEU A 18 -2.91 -0.42 1.06
CA LEU A 18 -2.71 0.61 0.05
C LEU A 18 -3.75 0.49 -1.07
N GLN A 19 -4.06 -0.73 -1.49
CA GLN A 19 -5.07 -1.03 -2.52
C GLN A 19 -6.50 -0.75 -2.05
N SER A 20 -6.79 -0.84 -0.75
CA SER A 20 -8.13 -0.57 -0.20
C SER A 20 -8.44 0.93 -0.08
N CYS A 21 -7.51 1.81 -0.46
CA CYS A 21 -7.73 3.24 -0.43
C CYS A 21 -8.74 3.64 -1.54
N PRO A 22 -9.94 4.12 -1.20
CA PRO A 22 -10.87 4.65 -2.19
C PRO A 22 -10.27 5.94 -2.74
N CYS A 23 -10.03 5.97 -4.05
CA CYS A 23 -9.32 7.01 -4.79
C CYS A 23 -7.81 7.07 -4.52
N LEU A 24 -7.06 6.45 -5.45
CA LEU A 24 -5.81 6.92 -6.08
C LEU A 24 -5.11 8.11 -5.40
N CYS A 25 -4.75 7.98 -4.14
CA CYS A 25 -3.82 8.93 -3.54
C CYS A 25 -2.47 8.68 -4.21
N ASP A 26 -1.98 9.67 -4.94
CA ASP A 26 -0.71 9.59 -5.67
C ASP A 26 0.41 9.10 -4.76
N ARG A 27 0.34 9.45 -3.47
CA ARG A 27 1.27 8.99 -2.45
C ARG A 27 1.24 7.47 -2.22
N HIS A 28 0.08 6.81 -2.20
CA HIS A 28 0.03 5.34 -2.09
C HIS A 28 0.36 4.66 -3.42
N LYS A 29 0.10 5.31 -4.56
CA LYS A 29 0.46 4.77 -5.88
C LYS A 29 1.98 4.65 -6.03
N VAL A 30 2.72 5.71 -5.70
CA VAL A 30 4.19 5.71 -5.74
C VAL A 30 4.78 4.63 -4.81
N ILE A 31 4.20 4.44 -3.63
CA ILE A 31 4.64 3.40 -2.68
C ILE A 31 4.35 2.00 -3.24
N LEU A 32 3.17 1.78 -3.82
CA LEU A 32 2.81 0.49 -4.42
C LEU A 32 3.75 0.14 -5.58
N GLU A 33 4.03 1.11 -6.46
CA GLU A 33 4.94 0.92 -7.59
C GLU A 33 6.38 0.62 -7.14
N ALA A 34 6.86 1.27 -6.08
CA ALA A 34 8.17 0.99 -5.51
C ALA A 34 8.25 -0.44 -4.91
N GLU A 35 7.21 -0.86 -4.17
CA GLU A 35 7.12 -2.22 -3.61
C GLU A 35 7.08 -3.29 -4.71
N GLU A 36 6.34 -3.07 -5.80
CA GLU A 36 6.29 -4.01 -6.92
C GLU A 36 7.64 -4.10 -7.65
N ARG A 37 8.34 -2.98 -7.82
CA ARG A 37 9.70 -2.98 -8.38
C ARG A 37 10.66 -3.77 -7.50
N TYR A 38 10.65 -3.51 -6.20
CA TYR A 38 11.49 -4.23 -5.25
C TYR A 38 11.24 -5.76 -5.27
N LYS A 39 9.97 -6.19 -5.35
CA LYS A 39 9.62 -7.62 -5.43
C LYS A 39 9.99 -8.27 -6.76
N LYS A 40 10.10 -7.52 -7.85
CA LYS A 40 10.52 -8.05 -9.16
C LYS A 40 12.03 -8.24 -9.27
N GLU A 41 12.79 -7.47 -8.49
CA GLU A 41 14.27 -7.52 -8.48
C GLU A 41 14.82 -8.52 -7.45
N LEU A 42 13.94 -9.22 -6.74
CA LEU A 42 14.22 -10.25 -5.72
C LEU A 42 13.91 -11.64 -6.26
#